data_AF-A0A444BAP1-F1
#
_entry.id   AF-A0A444BAP1-F1
#
_cell.length_a   1.000
_cell.length_b   1.000
_cell.length_c   1.000
_cell.angle_alpha   90.00
_cell.angle_beta   90.00
_cell.angle_gamma   90.00
#
_symmetry.space_group_name_H-M   'P 1'
#
loop_
_entity.id
_entity.type
_entity.pdbx_description
1 polymer ?
#
loop_
_entity_poly.entity_id
_entity_poly.type
_entity_poly.pdbx_seq_one_letter_code
_entity_poly.pdbx_strand_id
1 'polypeptide(L)'
;MLEDSPAGQLAWIVDKVVEWTHDEAPLEEPHLRARHLAGVLLFWLTRTAASAADVVYAQYGSLFADPTAFAPSGVPTGVLVAAEDISIRRCAEQSNAIVRWTDLDHGGHVAALEQPDDLVADLRGLVDWVRLSAPRRRGTGSTPSARPERSSWVPRAPRCAGRRRP
;
A
#
# COMPACT_ATOMS: atom_id res chain seq x y z
N MET A 1 -7.54 -5.02 30.41
CA MET A 1 -6.08 -5.31 30.51
C MET A 1 -5.25 -4.22 29.83
N LEU A 2 -5.39 -3.98 28.51
CA LEU A 2 -4.65 -2.90 27.83
C LEU A 2 -5.10 -1.50 28.26
N GLU A 3 -6.39 -1.29 28.50
CA GLU A 3 -6.95 0.03 28.89
C GLU A 3 -6.74 0.40 30.36
N ASP A 4 -6.18 -0.51 31.14
CA ASP A 4 -5.97 -0.33 32.59
C ASP A 4 -4.48 -0.12 32.92
N SER A 5 -3.60 -0.24 31.93
CA SER A 5 -2.15 -0.09 32.09
C SER A 5 -1.53 0.59 30.87
N PRO A 6 -1.08 1.87 30.98
CA PRO A 6 -0.45 2.56 29.86
C PRO A 6 0.88 1.91 29.46
N ALA A 7 1.61 1.32 30.42
CA ALA A 7 2.82 0.55 30.15
C ALA A 7 2.51 -0.74 29.37
N GLY A 8 1.42 -1.44 29.70
CA GLY A 8 0.98 -2.62 28.98
C GLY A 8 0.57 -2.30 27.54
N GLN A 9 -0.16 -1.21 27.33
CA GLN A 9 -0.53 -0.76 25.99
C GLN A 9 0.67 -0.32 25.17
N LEU A 10 1.59 0.44 25.77
CA LEU A 10 2.83 0.85 25.12
C LEU A 10 3.64 -0.37 24.68
N ALA A 11 3.89 -1.32 25.58
CA ALA A 11 4.66 -2.52 25.27
C ALA A 11 4.03 -3.32 24.12
N TRP A 12 2.71 -3.51 24.15
CA TRP A 12 1.99 -4.25 23.11
C TRP A 12 2.09 -3.62 21.72
N ILE A 13 1.97 -2.30 21.62
CA ILE A 13 2.03 -1.60 20.33
C ILE A 13 3.47 -1.47 19.84
N VAL A 14 4.41 -1.15 20.73
CA VAL A 14 5.82 -0.93 20.37
C VAL A 14 6.50 -2.23 19.93
N ASP A 15 6.11 -3.38 20.49
CA ASP A 15 6.58 -4.70 20.02
C ASP A 15 6.38 -4.84 18.50
N LYS A 16 5.20 -4.45 17.99
CA LYS A 16 4.90 -4.51 16.55
C LYS A 16 5.63 -3.44 15.74
N VAL A 17 5.87 -2.26 16.31
CA VAL A 17 6.69 -1.25 15.64
C VAL A 17 8.10 -1.78 15.42
N VAL A 18 8.72 -2.39 16.44
CA VAL A 18 10.07 -2.94 16.32
C VAL A 18 10.10 -4.11 15.34
N GLU A 19 9.09 -4.97 15.35
CA GLU A 19 9.04 -6.14 14.47
C GLU A 19 8.79 -5.79 13.00
N TRP A 20 8.11 -4.68 12.70
CA TRP A 20 7.62 -4.37 11.35
C TRP A 20 8.26 -3.14 10.69
N THR A 21 9.30 -2.58 11.30
CA THR A 21 10.05 -1.44 10.74
C THR A 21 11.39 -1.94 10.22
N HIS A 22 11.85 -1.38 9.10
CA HIS A 22 13.05 -1.86 8.42
C HIS A 22 14.38 -1.55 9.12
N ASP A 23 14.39 -0.49 9.92
CA ASP A 23 15.57 -0.11 10.68
C ASP A 23 15.77 -1.05 11.88
N GLU A 24 17.01 -1.43 12.18
CA GLU A 24 17.35 -2.29 13.33
C GLU A 24 17.08 -1.59 14.67
N ALA A 25 16.99 -0.25 14.65
CA ALA A 25 16.72 0.56 15.83
C ALA A 25 15.66 1.65 15.54
N PRO A 26 14.41 1.26 15.24
CA PRO A 26 13.39 2.15 14.68
C PRO A 26 12.90 3.23 15.66
N LEU A 27 13.30 3.11 16.92
CA LEU A 27 13.01 4.07 17.97
C LEU A 27 14.21 4.93 18.33
N GLU A 28 15.39 4.79 17.72
CA GLU A 28 16.54 5.67 17.99
C GLU A 28 16.35 7.07 17.39
N GLU A 29 15.69 7.15 16.23
CA GLU A 29 15.35 8.42 15.60
C GLU A 29 14.24 9.14 16.40
N PRO A 30 14.51 10.36 16.94
CA PRO A 30 13.57 11.04 17.83
C PRO A 30 12.22 11.38 17.21
N HIS A 31 12.17 11.71 15.91
CA HIS A 31 10.92 12.04 15.22
C HIS A 31 10.00 10.82 15.11
N LEU A 32 10.50 9.69 14.64
CA LEU A 32 9.81 8.40 14.53
C LEU A 32 9.37 7.92 15.91
N ARG A 33 10.24 7.97 16.92
CA ARG A 33 9.87 7.65 18.31
C ARG A 33 8.67 8.48 18.78
N ALA A 34 8.70 9.78 18.54
CA ALA A 34 7.61 10.67 18.91
C ALA A 34 6.31 10.36 18.15
N ARG A 35 6.39 9.99 16.87
CA ARG A 35 5.22 9.58 16.05
C ARG A 35 4.60 8.29 16.56
N HIS A 36 5.41 7.28 16.88
CA HIS A 36 4.91 6.02 17.45
C HIS A 36 4.27 6.25 18.82
N LEU A 37 4.90 7.05 19.68
CA LEU A 37 4.33 7.40 20.99
C LEU A 37 3.01 8.18 20.85
N ALA A 38 2.91 9.08 19.87
CA ALA A 38 1.66 9.79 19.58
C ALA A 38 0.55 8.81 19.15
N GLY A 39 0.87 7.79 18.35
CA GLY A 39 -0.05 6.71 18.01
C GLY A 39 -0.53 5.93 19.25
N VAL A 40 0.38 5.57 20.15
CA VAL A 40 0.03 4.90 21.43
C VAL A 40 -0.87 5.79 22.29
N LEU A 41 -0.53 7.07 22.42
CA LEU A 41 -1.33 8.04 23.18
C LEU A 41 -2.71 8.24 22.60
N LEU A 42 -2.86 8.18 21.27
CA LEU A 42 -4.17 8.24 20.62
C LEU A 42 -5.07 7.13 21.17
N PHE A 43 -4.63 5.87 21.10
CA PHE A 43 -5.43 4.75 21.63
C PHE A 43 -5.67 4.82 23.14
N TRP A 44 -4.71 5.31 23.92
CA TRP A 44 -4.85 5.44 25.38
C TRP A 44 -5.89 6.50 25.75
N LEU A 45 -5.76 7.71 25.19
CA LEU A 45 -6.62 8.85 25.52
C LEU A 45 -8.05 8.67 25.01
N THR A 46 -8.25 7.95 23.91
CA THR A 46 -9.58 7.64 23.37
C THR A 46 -10.17 6.35 23.93
N ARG A 47 -9.39 5.55 24.67
CA ARG A 47 -9.78 4.21 25.16
C ARG A 47 -10.29 3.29 24.04
N THR A 48 -9.57 3.22 22.92
CA THR A 48 -10.01 2.46 21.74
C THR A 48 -9.22 1.17 21.50
N ALA A 49 -8.44 0.71 22.48
CA ALA A 49 -7.67 -0.52 22.34
C ALA A 49 -8.57 -1.76 22.15
N ALA A 50 -9.63 -1.90 22.95
CA ALA A 50 -10.56 -3.02 22.82
C ALA A 50 -11.36 -2.96 21.52
N SER A 51 -11.96 -1.81 21.21
CA SER A 51 -12.76 -1.66 19.99
C SER A 51 -11.97 -1.86 18.69
N ALA A 52 -10.68 -1.54 18.69
CA ALA A 52 -9.81 -1.81 17.55
C ALA A 52 -9.51 -3.31 17.40
N ALA A 53 -9.34 -4.04 18.52
CA ALA A 53 -9.18 -5.49 18.48
C ALA A 53 -10.46 -6.20 18.01
N ASP A 54 -11.64 -5.66 18.34
CA ASP A 54 -12.93 -6.21 17.90
C ASP A 54 -13.08 -6.19 16.37
N VAL A 55 -12.46 -5.22 15.66
CA VAL A 55 -12.45 -5.19 14.19
C VAL A 55 -11.78 -6.45 13.65
N VAL A 56 -10.65 -6.86 14.23
CA VAL A 56 -9.94 -8.09 13.84
C VAL A 56 -10.83 -9.31 14.07
N TYR A 57 -11.45 -9.41 15.24
CA TYR A 57 -12.36 -10.51 15.56
C TYR A 57 -13.54 -10.58 14.58
N ALA A 58 -14.20 -9.45 14.32
CA ALA A 58 -15.37 -9.38 13.46
C ALA A 58 -15.03 -9.65 11.99
N GLN A 59 -13.91 -9.11 11.49
CA GLN A 59 -13.54 -9.22 10.07
C GLN A 59 -12.99 -10.60 9.71
N TYR A 60 -12.13 -11.21 10.54
CA TYR A 60 -11.51 -12.49 10.20
C TYR A 60 -12.54 -13.62 10.10
N GLY A 61 -13.60 -13.60 10.92
CA GLY A 61 -14.69 -14.57 10.83
C GLY A 61 -15.48 -14.47 9.53
N SER A 62 -15.73 -13.25 9.03
CA SER A 62 -16.54 -13.03 7.82
C SER A 62 -15.74 -13.11 6.51
N LEU A 63 -14.48 -12.64 6.51
CA LEU A 63 -13.63 -12.58 5.32
C LEU A 63 -13.37 -13.95 4.69
N PHE A 64 -13.15 -14.97 5.51
CA PHE A 64 -12.89 -16.34 5.01
C PHE A 64 -14.16 -17.17 4.83
N ALA A 65 -15.31 -16.70 5.33
CA ALA A 65 -16.59 -17.37 5.17
C ALA A 65 -17.32 -16.96 3.89
N ASP A 66 -17.03 -15.77 3.34
CA ASP A 66 -17.62 -15.27 2.11
C ASP A 66 -16.76 -15.64 0.88
N PRO A 67 -17.24 -16.53 -0.02
CA PRO A 67 -16.52 -16.93 -1.22
C PRO A 67 -16.34 -15.78 -2.24
N THR A 68 -17.04 -14.66 -2.07
CA THR A 68 -16.92 -13.46 -2.90
C THR A 68 -15.97 -12.41 -2.33
N ALA A 69 -15.44 -12.60 -1.12
CA ALA A 69 -14.57 -11.62 -0.45
C ALA A 69 -13.31 -11.24 -1.27
N PHE A 70 -12.86 -12.13 -2.15
CA PHE A 70 -11.71 -11.91 -3.03
C PHE A 70 -12.10 -11.73 -4.51
N ALA A 71 -13.37 -11.49 -4.81
CA ALA A 71 -13.81 -11.21 -6.16
C ALA A 71 -13.17 -9.90 -6.68
N PRO A 72 -12.72 -9.86 -7.94
CA PRO A 72 -12.14 -8.65 -8.51
C PRO A 72 -13.10 -7.45 -8.44
N SER A 73 -12.67 -6.37 -7.80
CA SER A 73 -13.46 -5.14 -7.70
C SER A 73 -13.61 -4.41 -9.03
N GLY A 74 -12.71 -4.68 -9.99
CA GLY A 74 -12.61 -3.96 -11.27
C GLY A 74 -12.09 -2.52 -11.15
N VAL A 75 -11.80 -2.06 -9.93
CA VAL A 75 -11.24 -0.73 -9.66
C VAL A 75 -9.74 -0.75 -10.00
N PRO A 76 -9.22 0.23 -10.76
CA PRO A 76 -7.78 0.36 -10.97
C PRO A 76 -7.02 0.48 -9.64
N THR A 77 -6.11 -0.46 -9.40
CA THR A 77 -5.35 -0.57 -8.14
C THR A 77 -3.87 -0.29 -8.37
N GLY A 78 -3.30 0.59 -7.56
CA GLY A 78 -1.84 0.71 -7.41
C GLY A 78 -1.38 -0.08 -6.19
N VAL A 79 -0.24 -0.75 -6.30
CA VAL A 79 0.39 -1.48 -5.19
C VAL A 79 1.83 -0.99 -5.03
N LEU A 80 2.17 -0.59 -3.82
CA LEU A 80 3.54 -0.30 -3.39
C LEU A 80 3.92 -1.36 -2.35
N VAL A 81 5.06 -2.00 -2.56
CA VAL A 81 5.58 -3.07 -1.70
C VAL A 81 6.90 -2.60 -1.13
N ALA A 82 6.93 -2.41 0.19
CA ALA A 82 8.15 -2.09 0.94
C ALA A 82 9.01 -3.35 1.14
N ALA A 83 10.29 -3.18 1.50
CA ALA A 83 11.25 -4.29 1.55
C ALA A 83 10.85 -5.42 2.51
N GLU A 84 10.22 -5.09 3.63
CA GLU A 84 9.83 -6.09 4.64
C GLU A 84 8.43 -6.65 4.46
N ASP A 85 7.66 -6.11 3.51
CA ASP A 85 6.31 -6.56 3.23
C ASP A 85 6.32 -7.73 2.22
N ILE A 86 5.68 -8.83 2.62
CA ILE A 86 5.55 -10.00 1.75
C ILE A 86 4.31 -9.82 0.87
N SER A 87 4.54 -9.45 -0.40
CA SER A 87 3.48 -9.35 -1.40
C SER A 87 3.77 -10.20 -2.64
N ILE A 88 2.85 -11.13 -2.95
CA ILE A 88 2.96 -11.97 -4.15
C ILE A 88 2.09 -11.36 -5.26
N ARG A 89 2.72 -10.70 -6.23
CA ARG A 89 2.04 -10.03 -7.34
C ARG A 89 1.03 -10.93 -8.05
N ARG A 90 1.39 -12.18 -8.33
CA ARG A 90 0.50 -13.15 -8.98
C ARG A 90 -0.79 -13.39 -8.20
N CYS A 91 -0.73 -13.41 -6.86
CA CYS A 91 -1.91 -13.56 -6.02
C CYS A 91 -2.73 -12.27 -6.00
N ALA A 92 -2.07 -11.11 -5.92
CA ALA A 92 -2.74 -9.81 -5.91
C ALA A 92 -3.50 -9.54 -7.23
N GLU A 93 -2.94 -9.92 -8.38
CA GLU A 93 -3.57 -9.77 -9.70
C GLU A 93 -4.82 -10.65 -9.88
N GLN A 94 -5.05 -11.67 -9.03
CA GLN A 94 -6.25 -12.51 -9.11
C GLN A 94 -7.51 -11.80 -8.60
N SER A 95 -7.35 -10.88 -7.65
CA SER A 95 -8.45 -10.19 -6.96
C SER A 95 -8.46 -8.68 -7.21
N ASN A 96 -7.51 -8.14 -7.97
CA ASN A 96 -7.37 -6.71 -8.20
C ASN A 96 -7.05 -6.39 -9.67
N ALA A 97 -7.60 -5.28 -10.17
CA ALA A 97 -7.19 -4.73 -11.48
C ALA A 97 -5.94 -3.86 -11.30
N ILE A 98 -4.78 -4.50 -11.12
CA ILE A 98 -3.52 -3.81 -10.84
C ILE A 98 -3.04 -3.06 -12.09
N VAL A 99 -2.91 -1.74 -11.97
CA VAL A 99 -2.44 -0.85 -13.04
C VAL A 99 -1.05 -0.28 -12.78
N ARG A 100 -0.59 -0.36 -11.54
CA ARG A 100 0.73 0.09 -11.09
C ARG A 100 1.23 -0.84 -9.98
N TRP A 101 2.49 -1.24 -10.09
CA TRP A 101 3.18 -2.06 -9.12
C TRP A 101 4.59 -1.49 -8.92
N THR A 102 4.93 -1.16 -7.68
CA THR A 102 6.20 -0.55 -7.30
C THR A 102 6.81 -1.36 -6.18
N ASP A 103 8.03 -1.86 -6.38
CA ASP A 103 8.82 -2.53 -5.36
C ASP A 103 9.88 -1.56 -4.84
N LEU A 104 9.95 -1.37 -3.52
CA LEU A 104 11.02 -0.66 -2.85
C LEU A 104 12.03 -1.66 -2.29
N ASP A 105 13.31 -1.30 -2.32
CA ASP A 105 14.41 -2.08 -1.71
C ASP A 105 14.69 -1.66 -0.26
N HIS A 106 13.84 -0.79 0.31
CA HIS A 106 13.92 -0.27 1.66
C HIS A 106 12.52 0.01 2.25
N GLY A 107 12.47 0.29 3.55
CA GLY A 107 11.24 0.56 4.30
C GLY A 107 10.49 -0.70 4.74
N GLY A 108 9.79 -0.58 5.87
CA GLY A 108 8.99 -1.63 6.47
C GLY A 108 7.49 -1.44 6.26
N HIS A 109 6.71 -2.09 7.12
CA HIS A 109 5.25 -2.11 7.06
C HIS A 109 4.62 -0.73 7.26
N VAL A 110 5.29 0.16 7.99
CA VAL A 110 4.84 1.53 8.25
C VAL A 110 5.48 2.51 7.24
N ALA A 111 5.46 2.15 5.96
CA ALA A 111 6.05 2.91 4.85
C ALA A 111 5.65 4.39 4.82
N ALA A 112 4.47 4.77 5.29
CA ALA A 112 4.06 6.18 5.39
C ALA A 112 4.89 7.00 6.39
N LEU A 113 5.43 6.36 7.43
CA LEU A 113 6.31 6.97 8.41
C LEU A 113 7.78 6.80 8.02
N GLU A 114 8.16 5.64 7.49
CA GLU A 114 9.54 5.34 7.13
C GLU A 114 9.98 5.98 5.81
N GLN A 115 9.15 5.85 4.76
CA GLN A 115 9.44 6.27 3.38
C GLN A 115 8.34 7.19 2.84
N PRO A 116 8.10 8.35 3.49
CA PRO A 116 7.01 9.24 3.12
C PRO A 116 7.15 9.77 1.68
N ASP A 117 8.38 10.03 1.23
CA ASP A 117 8.63 10.58 -0.11
C ASP A 117 8.35 9.56 -1.21
N ASP A 118 8.75 8.29 -1.04
CA ASP A 118 8.45 7.22 -1.98
C ASP A 118 6.96 6.92 -2.05
N LEU A 119 6.28 6.87 -0.90
CA LEU A 119 4.83 6.71 -0.86
C LEU A 119 4.12 7.86 -1.60
N VAL A 120 4.52 9.11 -1.35
CA VAL A 120 3.93 10.28 -2.01
C VAL A 120 4.21 10.27 -3.51
N ALA A 121 5.42 9.90 -3.94
CA ALA A 121 5.78 9.78 -5.34
C ALA A 121 4.92 8.72 -6.04
N ASP A 122 4.72 7.56 -5.42
CA ASP A 122 3.91 6.48 -5.96
C ASP A 122 2.43 6.85 -6.08
N LEU A 123 1.87 7.46 -5.03
CA LEU A 123 0.49 7.95 -5.02
C LEU A 123 0.25 9.00 -6.11
N ARG A 124 1.19 9.94 -6.32
CA ARG A 124 1.10 10.91 -7.42
C ARG A 124 1.08 10.21 -8.77
N GLY A 125 1.95 9.22 -8.97
CA GLY A 125 1.98 8.40 -10.19
C GLY A 125 0.66 7.68 -10.45
N LEU A 126 0.05 7.08 -9.42
CA LEU A 126 -1.26 6.44 -9.53
C LEU A 126 -2.36 7.44 -9.90
N VAL A 127 -2.42 8.59 -9.21
CA VAL A 127 -3.42 9.63 -9.46
C VAL A 127 -3.29 10.21 -10.88
N ASP A 128 -2.07 10.44 -11.35
CA ASP A 128 -1.84 10.93 -12.71
C ASP A 128 -2.25 9.89 -13.76
N TRP A 129 -1.95 8.61 -13.52
CA TRP A 129 -2.46 7.53 -14.37
C TRP A 129 -3.99 7.53 -14.45
N VAL A 130 -4.69 7.67 -13.31
CA VAL A 130 -6.16 7.72 -13.27
C VAL A 130 -6.68 8.90 -14.08
N ARG A 131 -6.07 10.08 -13.94
CA ARG A 131 -6.45 11.29 -14.68
C ARG A 131 -6.29 11.12 -16.19
N LEU A 132 -5.21 10.47 -16.63
CA LEU A 132 -4.91 10.23 -18.05
C LEU A 132 -5.77 9.11 -18.66
N SER A 133 -6.11 8.09 -17.86
CA SER A 133 -6.91 6.94 -18.26
C SER A 133 -8.42 7.18 -18.21
N ALA A 134 -8.87 8.25 -17.53
CA ALA A 134 -10.28 8.60 -17.47
C ALA A 134 -10.82 8.91 -18.89
N PRO A 135 -12.00 8.36 -19.27
CA PRO A 135 -12.60 8.68 -20.54
C PRO A 135 -12.81 10.20 -20.64
N ARG A 136 -12.21 10.84 -21.65
CA ARG A 136 -12.52 12.24 -21.98
C ARG A 136 -14.03 12.33 -22.15
N ARG A 137 -14.71 13.09 -21.28
CA ARG A 137 -16.12 13.45 -21.47
C ARG A 137 -16.24 13.97 -22.90
N ARG A 138 -16.88 13.22 -23.79
CA ARG A 138 -17.20 13.71 -25.13
C ARG A 138 -18.13 14.88 -24.89
N GLY A 139 -17.63 16.10 -25.11
CA GLY A 139 -18.48 17.27 -25.19
C GLY A 139 -19.57 16.99 -26.21
N THR A 140 -20.82 17.20 -25.81
CA THR A 140 -21.93 17.35 -26.73
C THR A 140 -21.66 18.60 -27.56
N GLY A 141 -21.01 18.45 -28.70
CA GLY A 141 -20.60 19.56 -29.55
C GLY A 141 -19.99 19.05 -30.85
N SER A 142 -20.84 18.95 -31.86
CA SER A 142 -20.56 18.93 -33.31
C SER A 142 -19.25 18.30 -33.81
N THR A 143 -19.40 17.24 -34.60
CA THR A 143 -18.39 16.69 -35.52
C THR A 143 -17.62 17.80 -36.24
N PRO A 144 -16.28 17.67 -36.35
CA PRO A 144 -15.71 17.66 -37.69
C PRO A 144 -14.78 16.47 -37.93
N SER A 145 -14.56 16.27 -39.22
CA SER A 145 -14.02 15.11 -39.92
C SER A 145 -12.52 14.82 -39.71
N ALA A 146 -12.16 13.64 -40.23
CA ALA A 146 -10.83 13.17 -40.63
C ALA A 146 -9.91 12.59 -39.53
N ARG A 147 -9.75 11.25 -39.60
CA ARG A 147 -8.65 10.49 -39.00
C ARG A 147 -7.33 10.86 -39.69
N PRO A 148 -6.21 10.85 -38.93
CA PRO A 148 -4.97 10.30 -39.45
C PRO A 148 -4.52 9.05 -38.67
N GLU A 149 -3.70 8.27 -39.34
CA GLU A 149 -3.27 6.91 -39.04
C GLU A 149 -2.59 6.72 -37.67
N ARG A 150 -2.76 5.52 -37.11
CA ARG A 150 -2.06 5.03 -35.93
C ARG A 150 -0.60 4.73 -36.30
N SER A 151 0.36 5.49 -35.79
CA SER A 151 1.75 5.01 -35.70
C SER A 151 1.89 4.12 -34.46
N SER A 152 2.25 2.87 -34.67
CA SER A 152 2.55 1.89 -33.63
C SER A 152 3.86 2.27 -32.90
N TRP A 153 3.73 2.75 -31.67
CA TRP A 153 4.88 2.87 -30.78
C TRP A 153 4.88 1.69 -29.80
N VAL A 154 5.80 0.75 -30.03
CA VAL A 154 6.12 -0.35 -29.12
C VAL A 154 7.55 -0.10 -28.63
N PRO A 155 7.79 0.16 -27.33
CA PRO A 155 9.15 0.17 -26.82
C PRO A 155 9.66 -1.27 -26.74
N ARG A 156 10.78 -1.54 -27.43
CA ARG A 156 11.50 -2.81 -27.33
C ARG A 156 12.14 -2.92 -25.95
N ALA A 157 11.81 -3.97 -25.20
CA ALA A 157 12.57 -4.35 -24.01
C ALA A 157 14.02 -4.73 -24.39
N PRO A 158 15.03 -4.37 -23.59
CA PRO A 158 16.40 -4.84 -23.80
C PRO A 158 16.50 -6.33 -23.53
N ARG A 159 17.13 -7.06 -24.46
CA ARG A 159 17.40 -8.50 -24.33
C ARG A 159 18.47 -8.70 -23.24
N CYS A 160 18.12 -9.35 -22.14
CA CYS A 160 19.11 -9.87 -21.19
C CYS A 160 19.95 -10.96 -21.87
N ALA A 161 21.22 -10.66 -22.11
CA ALA A 161 22.21 -11.62 -22.55
C ALA A 161 22.49 -12.61 -21.40
N GLY A 162 22.32 -13.90 -21.67
CA GLY A 162 22.61 -14.96 -20.72
C GLY A 162 24.08 -14.97 -20.30
N ARG A 163 24.33 -14.89 -18.99
CA ARG A 163 25.60 -15.31 -18.40
C ARG A 163 25.47 -16.75 -17.93
N ARG A 164 26.32 -17.61 -18.50
CA ARG A 164 26.61 -18.97 -18.01
C ARG A 164 27.31 -18.86 -16.65
N ARG A 165 26.88 -19.67 -15.70
CA ARG A 165 27.57 -19.90 -14.42
C ARG A 165 28.88 -20.67 -14.66
N PRO A 166 29.98 -20.37 -13.95
CA PRO A 166 30.89 -21.42 -13.52
C PRO A 166 30.28 -22.21 -12.35
#